data_AF-A0A9E0X4G3-F1
#
_entry.id   AF-A0A9E0X4G3-F1
#
_cell.length_a   1.000
_cell.length_b   1.000
_cell.length_c   1.000
_cell.angle_alpha   90.00
_cell.angle_beta   90.00
_cell.angle_gamma   90.00
#
_symmetry.space_group_name_H-M   'P 1'
#
loop_
_entity.id
_entity.type
_entity.pdbx_description
1 polymer ?
#
loop_
_entity_poly.entity_id
_entity_poly.type
_entity_poly.pdbx_seq_one_letter_code
_entity_poly.pdbx_strand_id
1 'polypeptide(L)'
;MWTSRRPVESKAQNQQEQELAQARLLAVVESGGSRIALLQRANGTPMKLTSETKPWRLLSFNGRQAQFLSDDGRRVDLQLEYAPPAAQPPRR
;
A
#
# COMPACT_ATOMS: atom_id res chain seq x y z
N MET A 1 -37.11 12.95 -17.44
CA MET A 1 -36.26 13.82 -16.60
C MET A 1 -35.50 12.96 -15.61
N TRP A 2 -34.19 13.23 -15.47
CA TRP A 2 -33.24 12.79 -14.44
C TRP A 2 -32.95 11.28 -14.29
N THR A 3 -31.89 10.80 -14.94
CA THR A 3 -31.25 9.52 -14.62
C THR A 3 -30.35 9.71 -13.41
N SER A 4 -30.80 9.27 -12.23
CA SER A 4 -29.98 9.22 -11.02
C SER A 4 -28.76 8.32 -11.25
N ARG A 5 -27.60 8.94 -11.49
CA ARG A 5 -26.30 8.24 -11.46
C ARG A 5 -26.03 7.87 -10.00
N ARG A 6 -26.22 6.59 -9.68
CA ARG A 6 -25.84 6.03 -8.37
C ARG A 6 -24.34 6.28 -8.14
N PRO A 7 -23.88 6.57 -6.91
CA PRO A 7 -22.49 6.87 -6.64
C PRO A 7 -21.66 5.61 -6.84
N VAL A 8 -20.87 5.57 -7.93
CA VAL A 8 -19.99 4.44 -8.27
C VAL A 8 -18.66 4.55 -7.50
N GLU A 9 -18.30 5.75 -7.06
CA GLU A 9 -17.04 6.06 -6.36
C GLU A 9 -16.88 5.25 -5.07
N SER A 10 -17.93 5.13 -4.26
CA SER A 10 -17.84 4.48 -2.94
C SER A 10 -17.49 2.99 -3.03
N LYS A 11 -17.91 2.31 -4.12
CA LYS A 11 -17.61 0.87 -4.31
C LYS A 11 -16.17 0.66 -4.77
N ALA A 12 -15.70 1.46 -5.73
CA ALA A 12 -14.33 1.37 -6.24
C ALA A 12 -13.31 1.69 -5.13
N GLN A 13 -13.62 2.68 -4.29
CA GLN A 13 -12.76 3.10 -3.19
C GLN A 13 -12.67 2.05 -2.07
N ASN A 14 -13.81 1.44 -1.70
CA ASN A 14 -13.81 0.29 -0.78
C ASN A 14 -13.01 -0.90 -1.33
N GLN A 15 -13.10 -1.16 -2.64
CA GLN A 15 -12.35 -2.25 -3.26
C GLN A 15 -10.83 -1.97 -3.21
N GLN A 16 -10.41 -0.74 -3.51
CA GLN A 16 -9.01 -0.33 -3.43
C GLN A 16 -8.47 -0.33 -2.00
N GLU A 17 -9.29 0.02 -1.01
CA GLU A 17 -8.95 -0.11 0.41
C GLU A 17 -8.72 -1.57 0.78
N GLN A 18 -9.63 -2.47 0.37
CA GLN A 18 -9.48 -3.91 0.62
C GLN A 18 -8.26 -4.49 -0.09
N GLU A 19 -7.96 -4.04 -1.31
CA GLU A 19 -6.75 -4.43 -2.02
C GLU A 19 -5.48 -3.99 -1.29
N LEU A 20 -5.47 -2.76 -0.76
CA LEU A 20 -4.34 -2.24 0.02
C LEU A 20 -4.21 -2.95 1.36
N ALA A 21 -5.31 -3.18 2.08
CA ALA A 21 -5.33 -3.88 3.36
C ALA A 21 -4.88 -5.35 3.24
N GLN A 22 -5.11 -5.97 2.09
CA GLN A 22 -4.62 -7.32 1.76
C GLN A 22 -3.22 -7.31 1.12
N ALA A 23 -2.68 -6.13 0.78
CA ALA A 23 -1.34 -6.03 0.24
C ALA A 23 -0.30 -6.22 1.35
N ARG A 24 0.81 -6.82 0.98
CA ARG A 24 1.96 -7.02 1.86
C ARG A 24 2.96 -5.91 1.63
N LEU A 25 3.39 -5.23 2.69
CA LEU A 25 4.45 -4.24 2.58
C LEU A 25 5.79 -4.98 2.50
N LEU A 26 6.48 -4.88 1.36
CA LEU A 26 7.76 -5.56 1.14
C LEU A 26 8.95 -4.72 1.61
N ALA A 27 8.92 -3.42 1.30
CA ALA A 27 10.00 -2.50 1.64
C ALA A 27 9.49 -1.06 1.64
N VAL A 28 10.17 -0.19 2.39
CA VAL A 28 10.04 1.26 2.23
C VAL A 28 11.43 1.82 1.97
N VAL A 29 11.58 2.50 0.85
CA VAL A 29 12.84 3.12 0.42
C VAL A 29 12.71 4.62 0.57
N GLU A 30 13.64 5.23 1.30
CA GLU A 30 13.75 6.68 1.45
C GLU A 30 14.98 7.16 0.69
N SER A 31 14.79 8.12 -0.22
CA SER A 31 15.86 8.69 -1.03
C SER A 31 15.61 10.18 -1.23
N GLY A 32 16.53 11.03 -0.74
CA GLY A 32 16.54 12.47 -1.01
C GLY A 32 15.29 13.24 -0.58
N GLY A 33 14.53 12.74 0.41
CA GLY A 33 13.26 13.34 0.86
C GLY A 33 12.00 12.69 0.26
N SER A 34 12.16 11.79 -0.71
CA SER A 34 11.07 10.98 -1.25
C SER A 34 11.02 9.62 -0.58
N ARG A 35 9.82 9.17 -0.21
CA ARG A 35 9.58 7.83 0.34
C ARG A 35 8.70 7.01 -0.60
N ILE A 36 9.16 5.80 -0.88
CA ILE A 36 8.50 4.85 -1.76
C ILE A 36 8.25 3.57 -0.97
N ALA A 37 6.98 3.26 -0.75
CA ALA A 37 6.57 1.94 -0.27
C ALA A 37 6.43 0.98 -1.45
N LEU A 38 7.16 -0.12 -1.39
CA LEU A 38 7.00 -1.28 -2.26
C LEU A 38 6.08 -2.27 -1.57
N LEU A 39 4.98 -2.59 -2.21
CA LEU A 39 3.99 -3.54 -1.75
C LEU A 39 3.82 -4.67 -2.75
N GLN A 40 3.33 -5.80 -2.28
CA GLN A 40 2.84 -6.88 -3.11
C GLN A 40 1.34 -7.00 -2.91
N ARG A 41 0.57 -6.88 -3.99
CA ARG A 41 -0.88 -7.13 -3.94
C ARG A 41 -1.13 -8.60 -3.64
N ALA A 42 -2.34 -8.93 -3.18
CA ALA A 42 -2.76 -10.32 -2.96
C ALA A 42 -2.63 -11.22 -4.21
N ASN A 43 -2.69 -10.62 -5.41
CA ASN A 43 -2.47 -11.31 -6.68
C ASN A 43 -0.98 -11.51 -7.05
N GLY A 44 -0.05 -11.19 -6.14
CA GLY A 44 1.40 -11.31 -6.34
C GLY A 44 2.04 -10.16 -7.13
N THR A 45 1.24 -9.24 -7.68
CA THR A 45 1.75 -8.12 -8.50
C THR A 45 2.40 -7.07 -7.60
N PRO A 46 3.60 -6.57 -7.95
CA PRO A 46 4.22 -5.47 -7.23
C PRO A 46 3.43 -4.18 -7.43
N MET A 47 3.27 -3.42 -6.35
CA MET A 47 2.61 -2.12 -6.31
C MET A 47 3.52 -1.12 -5.60
N LYS A 48 3.61 0.09 -6.12
CA LYS A 48 4.43 1.15 -5.54
C LYS A 48 3.53 2.28 -5.10
N LEU A 49 3.67 2.71 -3.85
CA LEU A 49 2.97 3.87 -3.31
C LEU A 49 3.98 4.89 -2.79
N THR A 50 3.73 6.15 -3.08
CA THR A 50 4.56 7.28 -2.64
C THR A 50 3.72 8.26 -1.83
N SER A 51 4.32 9.35 -1.36
CA SER A 51 3.59 10.46 -0.72
C SER A 51 2.63 11.20 -1.67
N GLU A 52 2.76 11.01 -2.98
CA GLU A 52 1.98 11.70 -4.02
C GLU A 52 0.99 10.77 -4.75
N THR A 53 1.07 9.47 -4.51
CA THR A 53 0.21 8.49 -5.17
C THR A 53 -1.24 8.68 -4.71
N LYS A 54 -2.18 8.63 -5.66
CA LYS A 54 -3.63 8.70 -5.41
C LYS A 54 -4.30 7.38 -5.81
N PRO A 55 -5.34 6.93 -5.09
CA PRO A 55 -5.94 7.61 -3.93
C PRO A 55 -5.14 7.43 -2.63
N TRP A 56 -4.22 6.46 -2.57
CA TRP A 56 -3.46 6.12 -1.37
C TRP A 56 -2.04 6.66 -1.41
N ARG A 57 -1.69 7.44 -0.40
CA ARG A 57 -0.34 7.99 -0.21
C ARG A 57 0.30 7.46 1.07
N LEU A 58 1.62 7.31 1.03
CA LEU A 58 2.41 7.00 2.22
C LEU A 58 2.48 8.24 3.13
N LEU A 59 1.94 8.12 4.34
CA LEU A 59 1.94 9.17 5.35
C LEU A 59 3.21 9.10 6.21
N SER A 60 3.50 7.92 6.75
CA SER A 60 4.65 7.71 7.63
C SER A 60 5.15 6.27 7.57
N PHE A 61 6.41 6.07 7.95
CA PHE A 61 7.00 4.75 8.14
C PHE A 61 7.92 4.79 9.35
N ASN A 62 7.72 3.86 10.28
CA ASN A 62 8.48 3.81 11.55
C ASN A 62 9.56 2.72 11.56
N GLY A 63 9.96 2.19 10.40
CA GLY A 63 10.91 1.08 10.29
C GLY A 63 10.27 -0.31 10.28
N ARG A 64 9.04 -0.44 10.80
CA ARG A 64 8.30 -1.72 10.84
C ARG A 64 6.89 -1.62 10.29
N GLN A 65 6.28 -0.45 10.31
CA GLN A 65 4.91 -0.22 9.90
C GLN A 65 4.87 1.02 9.02
N ALA A 66 4.26 0.89 7.86
CA ALA A 66 3.90 2.00 7.00
C ALA A 66 2.44 2.35 7.20
N GLN A 67 2.17 3.65 7.28
CA GLN A 67 0.83 4.20 7.42
C GLN A 67 0.47 4.88 6.10
N PHE A 68 -0.65 4.47 5.53
CA PHE A 68 -1.19 5.01 4.29
C PHE A 68 -2.44 5.81 4.58
N LEU A 69 -2.59 6.93 3.88
CA LEU A 69 -3.74 7.83 3.99
C LEU A 69 -4.37 7.95 2.61
N SER A 70 -5.69 7.82 2.54
CA SER A 70 -6.44 8.11 1.33
C SER A 70 -6.84 9.59 1.26
N ASP A 71 -7.26 10.05 0.08
CA ASP A 71 -7.73 11.43 -0.12
C ASP A 71 -9.00 11.74 0.68
N ASP A 72 -9.83 10.73 0.97
CA ASP A 72 -11.03 10.82 1.82
C ASP A 72 -10.74 10.65 3.33
N GLY A 73 -9.47 10.60 3.73
CA GLY A 73 -9.06 10.60 5.14
C GLY A 73 -9.04 9.23 5.81
N ARG A 74 -9.24 8.14 5.06
CA ARG A 74 -9.13 6.77 5.59
C ARG A 74 -7.67 6.38 5.73
N ARG A 75 -7.41 5.52 6.72
CA ARG A 75 -6.06 5.11 7.08
C ARG A 75 -5.93 3.60 7.00
N VAL A 76 -4.85 3.15 6.40
CA VAL A 76 -4.47 1.73 6.35
C VAL A 76 -3.05 1.61 6.88
N ASP A 77 -2.89 0.80 7.91
CA ASP A 77 -1.62 0.48 8.52
C ASP A 77 -1.15 -0.88 8.01
N LEU A 78 0.01 -0.93 7.36
CA LEU A 78 0.61 -2.18 6.93
C LEU A 78 1.92 -2.40 7.66
N GLN A 79 2.07 -3.58 8.23
CA GLN A 79 3.35 -4.02 8.77
C GLN A 79 4.24 -4.48 7.63
N LEU A 80 5.51 -4.08 7.70
CA LEU A 80 6.57 -4.60 6.87
C LEU A 80 6.60 -6.10 7.07
N GLU A 81 6.32 -6.83 6.01
CA GLU A 81 6.34 -8.28 6.03
C GLU A 81 7.79 -8.68 6.35
N TYR A 82 7.97 -9.32 7.50
CA TYR A 82 9.27 -9.86 7.88
C TYR A 82 9.54 -11.05 6.95
N ALA A 83 10.12 -10.78 5.78
CA ALA A 83 10.75 -11.85 5.02
C ALA A 83 11.94 -12.31 5.87
N PRO A 84 11.93 -13.51 6.47
CA PRO A 84 13.18 -14.08 6.95
C PRO A 84 14.14 -14.04 5.75
N PRO A 85 15.40 -13.60 5.94
CA PRO A 85 16.34 -13.56 4.83
C PRO A 85 16.30 -14.92 4.15
N ALA A 86 16.11 -14.93 2.82
CA ALA A 86 16.04 -16.15 2.04
C ALA A 86 17.16 -17.06 2.54
N ALA A 87 16.78 -18.20 3.13
CA ALA A 87 17.72 -19.09 3.80
C ALA A 87 18.90 -19.29 2.85
N GLN A 88 20.06 -18.75 3.22
CA GLN A 88 21.26 -18.89 2.41
C GLN A 88 21.43 -20.39 2.21
N PRO A 89 21.46 -20.90 0.96
CA PRO A 89 21.67 -22.32 0.75
C PRO A 89 22.99 -22.69 1.45
N PRO A 90 23.03 -23.78 2.23
CA PRO A 90 24.24 -24.16 2.93
C PRO A 90 25.35 -24.31 1.89
N ARG A 91 26.39 -23.47 1.99
CA ARG A 91 27.62 -23.67 1.22
C ARG A 91 28.19 -25.01 1.69
N ARG A 92 28.09 -26.04 0.85
CA ARG A 92 28.79 -27.31 1.00
C ARG A 92 30.18 -27.22 0.39
#